data_AF-A0A965YCT6-F1
#
_entry.id   AF-A0A965YCT6-F1
#
_cell.length_a   1.000
_cell.length_b   1.000
_cell.length_c   1.000
_cell.angle_alpha   90.00
_cell.angle_beta   90.00
_cell.angle_gamma   90.00
#
_symmetry.space_group_name_H-M   'P 1'
#
loop_
_entity.id
_entity.type
_entity.pdbx_description
1 polymer ?
#
loop_
_entity_poly.entity_id
_entity_poly.type
_entity_poly.pdbx_seq_one_letter_code
_entity_poly.pdbx_strand_id
1 'polypeptide(L)' 'MIEKLAHMMHEGEQRLYPNRPMITVGMGTCGIGSGADVLYEGFASYIEKHNLPILLRSVGCFG' A
#
# COMPACT_ATOMS: atom_id res chain seq x y z
N MET A 1 -20.60 -24.20 9.17
CA MET A 1 -19.17 -24.20 9.57
C MET A 1 -18.24 -24.04 8.37
N ILE A 2 -18.40 -24.82 7.29
CA ILE A 2 -17.59 -24.74 6.06
C ILE A 2 -17.70 -23.37 5.36
N GLU A 3 -18.91 -22.80 5.28
CA GLU A 3 -19.14 -21.47 4.67
C GLU A 3 -18.37 -20.34 5.36
N LYS A 4 -18.25 -20.39 6.70
CA LYS A 4 -17.52 -19.38 7.47
C LYS A 4 -16.02 -19.42 7.18
N LEU A 5 -15.46 -20.62 6.99
CA LEU A 5 -14.06 -20.78 6.60
C LEU A 5 -13.83 -20.25 5.18
N ALA A 6 -14.72 -20.58 4.24
CA ALA A 6 -14.63 -20.07 2.87
C ALA A 6 -14.66 -18.53 2.81
N HIS A 7 -15.52 -17.89 3.61
CA HIS A 7 -15.56 -16.44 3.73
C HIS A 7 -14.23 -15.86 4.24
N MET A 8 -13.69 -16.41 5.34
CA MET A 8 -12.42 -15.93 5.92
C MET A 8 -11.23 -16.13 4.97
N MET A 9 -11.23 -17.23 4.21
CA MET A 9 -10.22 -17.47 3.18
C MET A 9 -10.29 -16.42 2.07
N HIS A 10 -11.49 -16.13 1.57
CA HIS A 10 -11.69 -15.10 0.55
C HIS A 10 -11.26 -13.71 1.04
N GLU A 11 -11.63 -13.32 2.25
CA GLU A 11 -11.18 -12.05 2.85
C GLU A 11 -9.66 -11.99 3.04
N GLY A 12 -9.04 -13.10 3.44
CA GLY A 12 -7.60 -13.21 3.58
C GLY A 12 -6.87 -13.07 2.24
N GLU A 13 -7.37 -13.73 1.20
CA GLU A 13 -6.84 -13.65 -0.16
C GLU A 13 -6.87 -12.22 -0.69
N GLN A 14 -7.98 -11.50 -0.50
CA GLN A 14 -8.12 -10.10 -0.92
C GLN A 14 -7.16 -9.14 -0.19
N ARG A 15 -6.66 -9.51 1.00
CA ARG A 15 -5.63 -8.74 1.72
C ARG A 15 -4.22 -8.99 1.20
N LEU A 16 -3.94 -10.21 0.75
CA LEU A 16 -2.65 -10.60 0.18
C LEU A 16 -2.51 -10.14 -1.28
N TYR A 17 -3.60 -10.28 -2.04
CA TYR A 17 -3.68 -9.97 -3.46
C TYR A 17 -4.83 -8.98 -3.69
N PRO A 18 -4.62 -7.70 -3.33
CA PRO A 18 -5.64 -6.70 -3.58
C PRO A 18 -5.90 -6.55 -5.07
N ASN A 19 -7.17 -6.39 -5.45
CA ASN A 19 -7.59 -6.09 -6.83
C ASN A 19 -7.23 -4.67 -7.31
N ARG A 20 -6.30 -4.01 -6.62
CA ARG A 20 -5.85 -2.65 -6.89
C ARG A 20 -4.33 -2.62 -6.85
N PRO A 21 -3.68 -1.90 -7.79
CA PRO A 21 -2.24 -1.72 -7.74
C PRO A 21 -1.83 -1.07 -6.41
N MET A 22 -0.69 -1.52 -5.89
CA MET A 22 -0.11 -1.00 -4.66
C MET A 22 1.26 -0.38 -4.93
N ILE A 23 1.49 0.81 -4.38
CA ILE A 23 2.78 1.47 -4.32
C ILE A 23 3.22 1.45 -2.86
N THR A 24 4.42 0.92 -2.61
CA THR A 24 5.08 0.98 -1.31
C THR A 24 6.28 1.91 -1.38
N VAL A 25 6.48 2.72 -0.35
CA VAL A 25 7.64 3.63 -0.25
C VAL A 25 8.41 3.28 1.02
N GLY A 26 9.70 2.99 0.84
CA GLY A 26 10.63 2.72 1.95
C GLY A 26 10.98 4.01 2.69
N MET A 27 10.35 4.20 3.85
CA MET A 27 10.51 5.35 4.75
C MET A 27 11.56 5.08 5.83
N GLY A 28 12.54 4.22 5.57
CA GLY A 28 13.72 4.09 6.42
C GLY A 28 14.52 5.39 6.47
N THR A 29 15.44 5.51 7.43
CA THR A 29 16.24 6.74 7.61
C THR A 29 17.00 7.16 6.34
N CYS A 30 17.62 6.21 5.64
CA CYS A 30 18.28 6.47 4.35
C CYS A 30 17.29 6.90 3.26
N GLY A 31 16.08 6.32 3.26
CA GLY A 31 15.02 6.67 2.32
C GLY A 31 14.53 8.09 2.54
N ILE A 32 14.21 8.46 3.79
CA ILE A 32 13.83 9.82 4.17
C ILE A 32 14.97 10.79 3.85
N GLY A 33 16.22 10.46 4.18
CA GLY A 33 17.38 11.28 3.82
C GLY A 33 17.57 11.49 2.32
N SER A 34 16.94 10.66 1.48
CA SER A 34 16.94 10.75 0.02
C SER A 34 15.63 11.36 -0.54
N GLY A 35 14.70 11.81 0.31
CA GLY A 35 13.44 12.44 -0.10
C GLY A 35 12.25 11.48 -0.25
N ALA A 36 12.26 10.32 0.41
CA ALA A 36 11.13 9.39 0.37
C ALA A 36 9.82 10.00 0.92
N ASP A 37 9.92 10.93 1.86
CA ASP A 37 8.81 11.74 2.40
C ASP A 37 8.16 12.60 1.31
N VAL A 38 8.97 13.36 0.57
CA VAL A 38 8.48 14.20 -0.55
C VAL A 38 7.83 13.34 -1.64
N LEU A 39 8.44 12.19 -1.94
CA LEU A 39 7.89 11.23 -2.91
C LEU A 39 6.55 10.66 -2.44
N TYR A 40 6.45 10.28 -1.16
CA TYR A 40 5.22 9.74 -0.59
C TYR A 40 4.08 10.77 -0.63
N GLU A 41 4.35 12.01 -0.21
CA GLU A 41 3.38 13.10 -0.23
C GLU A 41 2.93 13.45 -1.65
N GLY A 42 3.87 13.46 -2.60
CA GLY A 42 3.58 13.67 -4.02
C GLY A 42 2.64 12.60 -4.58
N PHE A 43 2.89 11.32 -4.27
CA PHE A 43 2.00 10.23 -4.65
C PHE A 43 0.64 10.36 -3.98
N ALA A 44 0.58 10.62 -2.67
CA ALA A 44 -0.67 10.77 -1.94
C ALA A 44 -1.55 11.87 -2.57
N SER A 45 -0.96 13.05 -2.80
CA SER A 45 -1.64 14.20 -3.39
C SER A 45 -2.16 13.92 -4.79
N TYR A 46 -1.36 13.24 -5.63
CA TYR A 46 -1.76 12.91 -7.00
C TYR A 46 -2.86 11.83 -7.03
N ILE A 47 -2.74 10.78 -6.21
CA ILE A 47 -3.74 9.72 -6.10
C ILE A 47 -5.09 10.30 -5.66
N GLU A 48 -5.08 11.16 -4.63
CA GLU A 48 -6.28 11.82 -4.12
C GLU A 48 -6.89 12.75 -5.17
N LYS A 49 -6.09 13.66 -5.74
CA LYS A 49 -6.53 14.63 -6.76
C LYS A 49 -7.19 13.98 -7.97
N HIS A 50 -6.70 12.81 -8.38
CA HIS A 50 -7.17 12.10 -9.56
C HIS A 50 -8.12 10.94 -9.23
N ASN A 51 -8.48 10.76 -7.96
CA ASN A 51 -9.33 9.67 -7.46
C ASN A 51 -8.90 8.28 -7.98
N LEU A 52 -7.59 8.02 -7.98
CA LEU A 52 -7.03 6.80 -8.53
C LEU A 52 -7.24 5.63 -7.57
N PRO A 53 -7.62 4.43 -8.06
CA PRO A 53 -7.82 3.25 -7.23
C PRO A 53 -6.48 2.59 -6.87
N ILE A 54 -5.53 3.35 -6.33
CA ILE A 54 -4.17 2.90 -5.97
C ILE A 54 -4.06 2.83 -4.45
N LEU A 55 -3.45 1.76 -3.94
CA LEU A 55 -3.10 1.63 -2.54
C LEU A 55 -1.69 2.20 -2.32
N LEU A 56 -1.56 3.25 -1.51
CA LEU A 56 -0.26 3.79 -1.12
C LEU A 56 0.07 3.37 0.32
N ARG A 57 1.29 2.85 0.53
CA ARG A 57 1.75 2.38 1.86
C ARG A 57 3.17 2.85 2.15
N SER A 58 3.36 3.44 3.33
CA SER A 58 4.68 3.67 3.89
C SER A 58 5.17 2.39 4.56
N VAL A 59 6.36 1.94 4.22
CA VAL A 59 7.04 0.83 4.91
C VAL A 59 8.33 1.36 5.54
N GLY A 60 8.98 0.59 6.41
CA GLY A 60 10.25 0.99 7.04
C GLY A 60 11.43 0.93 6.06
N CYS A 61 12.50 0.24 6.45
CA CYS A 61 13.54 -0.13 5.51
C CYS A 61 13.05 -1.25 4.60
N PHE A 62 13.23 -1.11 3.30
CA PHE A 62 12.88 -2.16 2.32
C PHE A 62 14.07 -3.08 1.99
N GLY A 63 15.25 -2.81 2.56
CA GLY A 63 16.51 -3.46 2.21
C GLY A 63 17.41 -2.51 1.47
#